data_AF-A0A4Q4TKN7-F1
#
_entry.id   AF-A0A4Q4TKN7-F1
#
_cell.length_a   1.000
_cell.length_b   1.000
_cell.length_c   1.000
_cell.angle_alpha   90.00
_cell.angle_beta   90.00
_cell.angle_gamma   90.00
#
_symmetry.space_group_name_H-M   'P 1'
#
loop_
_entity.id
_entity.type
_entity.pdbx_description
1 polymer ?
#
loop_
_entity_poly.entity_id
_entity_poly.type
_entity_poly.pdbx_seq_one_letter_code
_entity_poly.pdbx_strand_id
1 'polypeptide(L)'
;MLSATSGTLRIGAGRIVPRAAPRVAAVASSARRDFLSRHRNFHNVNNARSLSTTQRPGYVATTNPNPPFGKRNTSNDTPSRVALIGGRGYTGQALVELFDKHPYMDLRHVLSRELVGQELKGYNKRKIIYENLSAEECAQLDVDAYVLALPNGVSQPYVDAIDQAEKGKDKKSLIVDLSADYRFDDSWTYSLPELTGRSKIAQSTRISNPVTSWFRGIHLTINIPLNKSMNSRDIRNIYQDRYAGEKLIKVLGEAPYVKSIQGKHFVETGGFTVDQTGKRVVVCATIDNLNKGASTQCLQNMNLALGYAEYEGIPVM
;
A
#
# COMPACT_ATOMS: atom_id res chain seq x y z
N MET A 1 -11.29 -35.22 30.07
CA MET A 1 -10.91 -36.49 29.42
C MET A 1 -10.84 -36.27 27.91
N LEU A 2 -9.64 -36.19 27.35
CA LEU A 2 -9.20 -36.86 26.13
C LEU A 2 -7.74 -36.46 25.90
N SER A 3 -6.88 -37.46 26.05
CA SER A 3 -5.42 -37.43 26.04
C SER A 3 -4.90 -37.38 24.61
N ALA A 4 -3.94 -36.50 24.32
CA ALA A 4 -3.18 -36.51 23.08
C ALA A 4 -1.80 -37.12 23.35
N THR A 5 -1.59 -38.34 22.85
CA THR A 5 -0.36 -39.11 23.01
C THR A 5 0.70 -38.63 22.02
N SER A 6 1.89 -38.35 22.56
CA SER A 6 3.13 -38.02 21.84
C SER A 6 3.66 -39.24 21.07
N GLY A 7 4.02 -39.05 19.80
CA GLY A 7 4.69 -40.03 18.95
C GLY A 7 5.95 -39.43 18.35
N THR A 8 7.09 -39.69 18.99
CA THR A 8 8.42 -39.31 18.52
C THR A 8 8.94 -40.38 17.57
N LEU A 9 9.39 -40.03 16.36
CA LEU A 9 10.20 -40.91 15.52
C LEU A 9 11.47 -40.17 15.07
N ARG A 10 12.64 -40.69 15.49
CA ARG A 10 13.97 -40.20 15.14
C ARG A 10 14.54 -40.99 13.93
N ILE A 11 14.99 -40.20 12.95
CA ILE A 11 16.25 -40.29 12.18
C ILE A 11 16.54 -41.55 11.35
N GLY A 12 16.60 -41.35 10.03
CA GLY A 12 17.46 -42.09 9.11
C GLY A 12 18.28 -41.10 8.27
N ALA A 13 19.58 -41.00 8.54
CA ALA A 13 20.50 -40.12 7.84
C ALA A 13 20.90 -40.71 6.48
N GLY A 14 20.34 -40.19 5.39
CA GLY A 14 20.76 -40.48 4.02
C GLY A 14 21.89 -39.53 3.58
N ARG A 15 23.07 -40.10 3.34
CA ARG A 15 24.31 -39.41 2.93
C ARG A 15 24.17 -38.86 1.51
N ILE A 16 24.28 -37.54 1.35
CA ILE A 16 24.34 -36.85 0.05
C ILE A 16 25.76 -36.97 -0.51
N VAL A 17 25.89 -37.54 -1.71
CA VAL A 17 27.15 -37.57 -2.49
C VAL A 17 27.06 -36.51 -3.59
N PRO A 18 27.96 -35.50 -3.64
CA PRO A 18 27.93 -34.51 -4.72
C PRO A 18 28.55 -35.08 -5.99
N ARG A 19 27.79 -35.06 -7.09
CA ARG A 19 28.26 -35.44 -8.43
C ARG A 19 28.94 -34.21 -9.06
N ALA A 20 30.21 -34.37 -9.44
CA ALA A 20 31.04 -33.33 -10.04
C ALA A 20 30.49 -32.86 -11.41
N ALA A 21 30.50 -31.54 -11.63
CA ALA A 21 30.22 -30.91 -12.92
C ALA A 21 31.46 -30.96 -13.83
N PRO A 22 31.32 -31.19 -15.16
CA PRO A 22 32.45 -31.18 -16.07
C PRO A 22 32.91 -29.75 -16.37
N ARG A 23 34.24 -29.56 -16.37
CA ARG A 23 34.94 -28.33 -16.76
C ARG A 23 34.81 -28.11 -18.27
N VAL A 24 34.41 -26.92 -18.68
CA VAL A 24 34.52 -26.45 -20.07
C VAL A 24 35.79 -25.59 -20.18
N ALA A 25 36.66 -25.96 -21.12
CA ALA A 25 37.92 -25.28 -21.40
C ALA A 25 37.68 -23.92 -22.07
N ALA A 26 38.35 -22.89 -21.57
CA ALA A 26 38.42 -21.58 -22.20
C ALA A 26 39.47 -21.60 -23.31
N VAL A 27 39.06 -21.28 -24.54
CA VAL A 27 39.95 -20.99 -25.66
C VAL A 27 40.16 -19.48 -25.71
N ALA A 28 41.36 -19.03 -25.41
CA ALA A 28 41.81 -17.66 -25.63
C ALA A 28 42.31 -17.52 -27.07
N SER A 29 41.77 -16.58 -27.84
CA SER A 29 42.39 -16.11 -29.07
C SER A 29 42.70 -14.62 -28.94
N SER A 30 44.00 -14.34 -28.96
CA SER A 30 44.61 -13.01 -29.01
C SER A 30 44.56 -12.47 -30.44
N ALA A 31 44.05 -11.25 -30.61
CA ALA A 31 44.39 -10.44 -31.78
C ALA A 31 44.63 -8.99 -31.34
N ARG A 32 45.92 -8.63 -31.25
CA ARG A 32 46.40 -7.25 -31.19
C ARG A 32 46.20 -6.58 -32.55
N ARG A 33 45.73 -5.34 -32.56
CA ARG A 33 46.11 -4.34 -33.57
C ARG A 33 46.23 -2.97 -32.90
N ASP A 34 47.46 -2.52 -32.77
CA ASP A 34 47.83 -1.11 -32.64
C ASP A 34 47.62 -0.42 -33.99
N PHE A 35 47.02 0.78 -34.02
CA PHE A 35 47.61 1.91 -34.76
C PHE A 35 46.96 3.27 -34.46
N LEU A 36 47.81 4.15 -33.92
CA LEU A 36 47.96 5.60 -34.12
C LEU A 36 46.81 6.59 -33.88
N SER A 37 47.09 7.43 -32.90
CA SER A 37 46.63 8.80 -32.71
C SER A 37 46.91 9.70 -33.92
N ARG A 38 45.92 10.51 -34.33
CA ARG A 38 46.16 11.81 -34.97
C ARG A 38 45.21 12.86 -34.39
N HIS A 39 45.81 13.81 -33.67
CA HIS A 39 45.22 15.11 -33.38
C HIS A 39 45.03 15.90 -34.68
N ARG A 40 43.85 16.50 -34.85
CA ARG A 40 43.66 17.69 -35.70
C ARG A 40 42.71 18.65 -35.02
N ASN A 41 43.27 19.76 -34.55
CA ASN A 41 42.55 20.99 -34.24
C ASN A 41 42.05 21.62 -35.54
N PHE A 42 40.79 22.01 -35.59
CA PHE A 42 40.30 23.04 -36.50
C PHE A 42 39.31 23.93 -35.76
N HIS A 43 39.71 25.18 -35.57
CA HIS A 43 38.78 26.30 -35.42
C HIS A 43 38.30 26.70 -36.82
N ASN A 44 36.98 26.87 -37.01
CA ASN A 44 36.33 28.19 -37.03
C ASN A 44 35.06 28.20 -37.92
N VAL A 45 34.17 29.14 -37.60
CA VAL A 45 33.11 29.77 -38.40
C VAL A 45 31.69 29.16 -38.38
N ASN A 46 30.88 29.78 -37.50
CA ASN A 46 29.49 30.21 -37.68
C ASN A 46 28.76 29.83 -38.98
N ASN A 47 27.69 29.05 -38.85
CA ASN A 47 26.44 29.39 -39.51
C ASN A 47 25.24 28.83 -38.74
N ALA A 48 24.56 29.73 -38.03
CA ALA A 48 23.30 29.45 -37.37
C ALA A 48 22.19 29.34 -38.43
N ARG A 49 21.55 28.16 -38.49
CA ARG A 49 20.19 28.03 -38.99
C ARG A 49 19.37 27.38 -37.89
N SER A 50 18.59 28.19 -37.19
CA SER A 50 17.61 27.77 -36.20
C SER A 50 16.49 27.00 -36.89
N LEU A 51 16.58 25.67 -36.87
CA LEU A 51 15.43 24.81 -37.09
C LEU A 51 14.52 24.92 -35.88
N SER A 52 13.36 25.53 -36.04
CA SER A 52 12.33 25.57 -35.01
C SER A 52 11.83 24.14 -34.79
N THR A 53 12.35 23.47 -33.76
CA THR A 53 11.77 22.26 -33.22
C THR A 53 10.44 22.65 -32.59
N THR A 54 9.36 22.39 -33.30
CA THR A 54 8.01 22.40 -32.73
C THR A 54 8.00 21.37 -31.60
N GLN A 55 8.15 21.84 -30.36
CA GLN A 55 7.95 21.03 -29.17
C GLN A 55 6.52 20.51 -29.23
N ARG A 56 6.36 19.23 -29.60
CA ARG A 56 5.13 18.51 -29.32
C ARG A 56 4.99 18.45 -27.80
N PRO A 57 3.92 18.97 -27.20
CA PRO A 57 3.69 18.80 -25.78
C PRO A 57 3.58 17.29 -25.50
N GLY A 58 4.56 16.73 -24.81
CA GLY A 58 4.53 15.37 -24.32
C GLY A 58 3.51 15.25 -23.19
N TYR A 59 2.22 15.27 -23.53
CA TYR A 59 1.22 14.69 -22.65
C TYR A 59 1.37 13.18 -22.75
N VAL A 60 2.07 12.57 -21.79
CA VAL A 60 1.72 11.21 -21.41
C VAL A 60 0.33 11.33 -20.78
N ALA A 61 -0.70 11.30 -21.62
CA ALA A 61 -2.06 11.09 -21.18
C ALA A 61 -2.07 9.69 -20.57
N THR A 62 -1.90 9.62 -19.26
CA THR A 62 -1.95 8.36 -18.54
C THR A 62 -3.33 7.77 -18.84
N THR A 63 -3.37 6.54 -19.36
CA THR A 63 -4.61 5.79 -19.59
C THR A 63 -5.23 5.27 -18.29
N ASN A 64 -4.61 5.55 -17.14
CA ASN A 64 -5.17 5.23 -15.84
C ASN A 64 -6.50 5.99 -15.67
N PRO A 65 -7.65 5.29 -15.55
CA PRO A 65 -8.97 5.92 -15.43
C PRO A 65 -9.18 6.61 -14.09
N ASN A 66 -8.30 6.36 -13.11
CA ASN A 66 -8.30 6.98 -11.79
C ASN A 66 -6.87 7.37 -11.43
N PRO A 67 -6.30 8.42 -12.04
CA PRO A 67 -4.91 8.80 -11.80
C PRO A 67 -4.72 9.32 -10.37
N PRO A 68 -3.57 9.06 -9.72
CA PRO A 68 -3.30 9.55 -8.36
C PRO A 68 -3.46 11.04 -8.22
N PHE A 69 -4.08 11.49 -7.13
CA PHE A 69 -4.16 12.91 -6.86
C PHE A 69 -2.77 13.45 -6.50
N GLY A 70 -1.99 12.71 -5.73
CA GLY A 70 -0.68 13.16 -5.26
C GLY A 70 -0.82 14.51 -4.53
N LYS A 71 0.02 15.49 -4.90
CA LYS A 71 -0.03 16.86 -4.35
C LYS A 71 -1.29 17.65 -4.71
N ARG A 72 -2.08 17.21 -5.71
CA ARG A 72 -3.31 17.91 -6.12
C ARG A 72 -4.42 17.81 -5.09
N ASN A 73 -4.34 16.87 -4.15
CA ASN A 73 -5.29 16.76 -3.05
C ASN A 73 -4.97 17.73 -1.88
N THR A 74 -3.82 18.41 -1.90
CA THR A 74 -3.42 19.28 -0.81
C THR A 74 -4.34 20.50 -0.72
N SER A 75 -5.26 20.47 0.25
CA SER A 75 -6.18 21.55 0.60
C SER A 75 -6.17 21.87 2.10
N ASN A 76 -5.43 21.10 2.90
CA ASN A 76 -5.26 21.29 4.34
C ASN A 76 -3.75 21.29 4.67
N ASP A 77 -3.30 22.31 5.38
CA ASP A 77 -1.92 22.49 5.86
C ASP A 77 -1.80 22.47 7.39
N THR A 78 -2.93 22.31 8.08
CA THR A 78 -2.99 22.19 9.54
C THR A 78 -2.99 20.72 9.94
N PRO A 79 -2.21 20.30 10.96
CA PRO A 79 -2.24 18.91 11.43
C PRO A 79 -3.61 18.50 11.97
N SER A 80 -4.16 17.41 11.45
CA SER A 80 -5.40 16.80 11.94
C SER A 80 -5.15 16.01 13.21
N ARG A 81 -6.04 16.19 14.18
CA ARG A 81 -6.04 15.48 15.46
C ARG A 81 -6.72 14.13 15.27
N VAL A 82 -6.06 13.05 15.69
CA VAL A 82 -6.53 11.68 15.47
C VAL A 82 -6.74 10.96 16.80
N ALA A 83 -7.88 10.29 16.94
CA ALA A 83 -8.12 9.27 17.96
C ALA A 83 -7.99 7.87 17.35
N LEU A 84 -7.17 7.00 17.96
CA LEU A 84 -6.99 5.60 17.56
C LEU A 84 -7.61 4.67 18.61
N ILE A 85 -8.73 4.04 18.24
CA ILE A 85 -9.46 3.12 19.11
C ILE A 85 -9.02 1.69 18.78
N GLY A 86 -8.40 0.99 19.75
CA GLY A 86 -7.79 -0.31 19.52
C GLY A 86 -6.29 -0.26 19.20
N GLY A 87 -5.55 0.68 19.79
CA GLY A 87 -4.15 0.95 19.43
C GLY A 87 -3.17 -0.19 19.71
N ARG A 88 -3.49 -1.13 20.60
CA ARG A 88 -2.61 -2.27 20.95
C ARG A 88 -2.45 -3.29 19.81
N GLY A 89 -3.45 -3.42 18.95
CA GLY A 89 -3.42 -4.42 17.87
C GLY A 89 -2.30 -4.16 16.86
N TYR A 90 -1.94 -5.18 16.08
CA TYR A 90 -0.86 -5.06 15.08
C TYR A 90 -1.08 -3.91 14.09
N THR A 91 -2.30 -3.73 13.60
CA THR A 91 -2.64 -2.62 12.70
C THR A 91 -2.58 -1.27 13.42
N GLY A 92 -3.02 -1.22 14.68
CA GLY A 92 -2.92 -0.02 15.52
C GLY A 92 -1.47 0.42 15.69
N GLN A 93 -0.57 -0.50 16.05
CA GLN A 93 0.87 -0.21 16.18
C GLN A 93 1.50 0.23 14.85
N ALA A 94 1.15 -0.42 13.73
CA ALA A 94 1.63 -0.01 12.41
C ALA A 94 1.14 1.41 12.03
N LEU A 95 -0.07 1.78 12.42
CA LEU A 95 -0.59 3.15 12.27
C LEU A 95 0.15 4.14 13.16
N VAL A 96 0.48 3.78 14.41
CA VAL A 96 1.28 4.65 15.30
C VAL A 96 2.62 4.98 14.65
N GLU A 97 3.34 4.01 14.08
CA GLU A 97 4.60 4.24 13.38
C GLU A 97 4.46 5.15 12.15
N LEU A 98 3.34 5.04 11.42
CA LEU A 98 3.05 5.90 10.27
C LEU A 98 2.67 7.32 10.70
N PHE A 99 1.82 7.47 11.71
CA PHE A 99 1.42 8.75 12.25
C PHE A 99 2.61 9.49 12.86
N ASP A 100 3.55 8.81 13.53
CA ASP A 100 4.78 9.42 14.05
C ASP A 100 5.60 10.13 12.96
N LYS A 101 5.64 9.56 11.75
CA LYS A 101 6.40 10.10 10.61
C LYS A 101 5.63 11.12 9.78
N HIS A 102 4.30 11.17 9.91
CA HIS A 102 3.46 12.00 9.07
C HIS A 102 3.41 13.47 9.55
N PRO A 103 3.75 14.49 8.76
CA PRO A 103 3.81 15.88 9.22
C PRO A 103 2.46 16.43 9.72
N TYR A 104 1.34 15.97 9.14
CA TYR A 104 -0.01 16.48 9.44
C TYR A 104 -0.95 15.50 10.17
N MET A 105 -0.47 14.35 10.67
CA MET A 105 -1.29 13.48 11.52
C MET A 105 -0.79 13.59 12.95
N ASP A 106 -1.60 14.17 13.83
CA ASP A 106 -1.29 14.35 15.24
C ASP A 106 -2.17 13.41 16.06
N LEU A 107 -1.61 12.27 16.43
CA LEU A 107 -2.25 11.31 17.32
C LEU A 107 -2.42 11.96 18.70
N ARG A 108 -3.67 12.04 19.18
CA ARG A 108 -4.04 12.68 20.45
C ARG A 108 -4.52 11.68 21.48
N HIS A 109 -5.29 10.70 21.06
CA HIS A 109 -5.88 9.70 21.93
C HIS A 109 -5.58 8.31 21.38
N VAL A 110 -5.17 7.39 22.25
CA VAL A 110 -4.99 5.98 21.89
C VAL A 110 -5.64 5.11 22.96
N LEU A 111 -6.60 4.29 22.54
CA LEU A 111 -7.38 3.50 23.48
C LEU A 111 -6.96 2.04 23.49
N SER A 112 -6.87 1.48 24.70
CA SER A 112 -6.66 0.06 24.95
C SER A 112 -7.15 -0.32 26.35
N ARG A 113 -8.05 -1.30 26.43
CA ARG A 113 -8.50 -1.89 27.71
C ARG A 113 -7.36 -2.54 28.48
N GLU A 114 -6.41 -3.14 27.77
CA GLU A 114 -5.31 -3.92 28.36
C GLU A 114 -4.11 -3.05 28.73
N LEU A 115 -3.83 -2.00 27.96
CA LEU A 115 -2.66 -1.15 28.17
C LEU A 115 -2.98 0.17 28.88
N VAL A 116 -4.22 0.39 29.32
CA VAL A 116 -4.65 1.61 30.01
C VAL A 116 -3.65 2.02 31.11
N GLY A 117 -3.32 3.30 31.16
CA GLY A 117 -2.35 3.86 32.10
C GLY A 117 -0.88 3.66 31.71
N GLN A 118 -0.57 2.84 30.71
CA GLN A 118 0.79 2.67 30.19
C GLN A 118 1.10 3.74 29.14
N GLU A 119 2.38 4.08 29.01
CA GLU A 119 2.85 5.01 27.97
C GLU A 119 2.89 4.32 26.61
N LEU A 120 2.36 5.00 25.59
CA LEU A 120 2.45 4.57 24.21
C LEU A 120 3.91 4.65 23.74
N LYS A 121 4.44 3.52 23.25
CA LYS A 121 5.76 3.46 22.63
C LYS A 121 5.65 3.69 21.13
N GLY A 122 6.74 4.19 20.53
CA GLY A 122 6.84 4.37 19.08
C GLY A 122 6.19 5.65 18.53
N TYR A 123 5.74 6.55 19.40
CA TYR A 123 5.26 7.88 19.04
C TYR A 123 6.05 8.95 19.78
N ASN A 124 6.76 9.80 19.05
CA ASN A 124 7.77 10.72 19.57
C ASN A 124 7.32 12.19 19.55
N LYS A 125 6.16 12.51 18.94
CA LYS A 125 5.66 13.89 18.88
C LYS A 125 5.11 14.40 20.21
N ARG A 126 4.66 13.50 21.08
CA ARG A 126 4.18 13.80 22.44
C ARG A 126 4.08 12.51 23.24
N LYS A 127 4.08 12.66 24.57
CA LYS A 127 3.72 11.58 25.48
C LYS A 127 2.22 11.31 25.39
N ILE A 128 1.85 10.05 25.13
CA ILE A 128 0.47 9.57 25.16
C ILE A 128 0.39 8.45 26.19
N ILE A 129 -0.62 8.50 27.05
CA ILE A 129 -0.98 7.40 27.93
C ILE A 129 -2.19 6.71 27.33
N TYR A 130 -2.19 5.38 27.29
CA TYR A 130 -3.35 4.65 26.81
C TYR A 130 -4.56 4.94 27.71
N GLU A 131 -5.68 5.22 27.06
CA GLU A 131 -6.96 5.51 27.70
C GLU A 131 -7.90 4.30 27.59
N ASN A 132 -8.89 4.23 28.47
CA ASN A 132 -9.98 3.26 28.38
C ASN A 132 -11.31 4.00 28.55
N LEU A 133 -11.73 4.67 27.49
CA LEU A 133 -12.96 5.44 27.45
C LEU A 133 -14.14 4.58 26.97
N SER A 134 -15.35 4.89 27.42
CA SER A 134 -16.59 4.40 26.81
C SER A 134 -16.80 4.97 25.41
N ALA A 135 -17.76 4.45 24.65
CA ALA A 135 -18.10 4.99 23.33
C ALA A 135 -18.58 6.44 23.42
N GLU A 136 -19.39 6.76 24.43
CA GLU A 136 -19.93 8.10 24.70
C GLU A 136 -18.82 9.09 25.07
N GLU A 137 -17.87 8.67 25.91
CA GLU A 137 -16.69 9.47 26.26
C GLU A 137 -15.79 9.71 25.03
N CYS A 138 -15.57 8.67 24.20
CA CYS A 138 -14.84 8.81 22.94
C CYS A 138 -15.47 9.84 22.01
N ALA A 139 -16.80 9.85 21.92
CA ALA A 139 -17.53 10.74 21.04
C ALA A 139 -17.42 12.22 21.42
N GLN A 140 -16.99 12.52 22.65
CA GLN A 140 -16.74 13.90 23.12
C GLN A 140 -15.31 14.38 22.85
N LEU A 141 -14.42 13.54 22.30
CA LEU A 141 -13.04 13.93 22.02
C LEU A 141 -12.99 15.03 20.95
N ASP A 142 -12.14 16.03 21.18
CA ASP A 142 -11.90 17.12 20.23
C ASP A 142 -10.85 16.70 19.19
N VAL A 143 -11.30 15.88 18.24
CA VAL A 143 -10.49 15.31 17.16
C VAL A 143 -11.12 15.54 15.79
N ASP A 144 -10.31 15.47 14.74
CA ASP A 144 -10.75 15.60 13.35
C ASP A 144 -11.03 14.23 12.70
N ALA A 145 -10.46 13.16 13.27
CA ALA A 145 -10.65 11.80 12.78
C ALA A 145 -10.60 10.74 13.90
N TYR A 146 -11.45 9.73 13.74
CA TYR A 146 -11.49 8.49 14.52
C TYR A 146 -11.05 7.32 13.65
N VAL A 147 -10.07 6.54 14.13
CA VAL A 147 -9.68 5.27 13.50
C VAL A 147 -10.09 4.12 14.41
N LEU A 148 -11.03 3.30 13.94
CA LEU A 148 -11.54 2.13 14.65
C LEU A 148 -10.72 0.90 14.25
N ALA A 149 -9.67 0.61 15.01
CA ALA A 149 -8.82 -0.58 14.90
C ALA A 149 -9.35 -1.70 15.81
N LEU A 150 -10.65 -1.96 15.71
CA LEU A 150 -11.40 -2.86 16.59
C LEU A 150 -11.61 -4.24 15.96
N PRO A 151 -11.87 -5.29 16.78
CA PRO A 151 -12.39 -6.56 16.27
C PRO A 151 -13.74 -6.36 15.54
N ASN A 152 -14.08 -7.30 14.65
CA ASN A 152 -15.39 -7.31 14.00
C ASN A 152 -16.53 -7.40 15.03
N GLY A 153 -17.61 -6.67 14.78
CA GLY A 153 -18.81 -6.58 15.60
C GLY A 153 -18.69 -5.60 16.77
N VAL A 154 -17.61 -4.81 16.84
CA VAL A 154 -17.32 -3.93 17.99
C VAL A 154 -17.35 -2.45 17.60
N SER A 155 -17.38 -2.10 16.32
CA SER A 155 -17.32 -0.69 15.89
C SER A 155 -18.64 0.05 16.11
N GLN A 156 -19.78 -0.65 16.06
CA GLN A 156 -21.12 -0.04 16.09
C GLN A 156 -21.37 0.92 17.27
N PRO A 157 -21.09 0.58 18.54
CA PRO A 157 -21.34 1.50 19.65
C PRO A 157 -20.56 2.81 19.53
N TYR A 158 -19.33 2.78 19.01
CA TYR A 158 -18.52 3.98 18.81
C TYR A 158 -19.07 4.85 17.68
N VAL A 159 -19.47 4.24 16.56
CA VAL A 159 -20.08 4.96 15.44
C VAL A 159 -21.36 5.65 15.87
N ASP A 160 -22.25 4.94 16.56
CA ASP A 160 -23.53 5.50 17.04
C ASP A 160 -23.31 6.67 18.00
N ALA A 161 -22.36 6.53 18.93
CA ALA A 161 -22.03 7.59 19.88
C ALA A 161 -21.45 8.83 19.18
N ILE A 162 -20.52 8.66 18.23
CA ILE A 162 -19.95 9.76 17.44
C ILE A 162 -21.04 10.45 16.63
N ASP A 163 -21.87 9.68 15.93
CA ASP A 163 -22.97 10.23 15.13
C ASP A 163 -23.96 11.04 15.96
N GLN A 164 -24.28 10.55 17.16
CA GLN A 164 -25.16 11.24 18.10
C GLN A 164 -24.51 12.53 18.64
N ALA A 165 -23.22 12.51 18.99
CA ALA A 165 -22.49 13.68 19.49
C ALA A 165 -22.26 14.75 18.40
N GLU A 166 -22.19 14.35 17.14
CA GLU A 166 -21.99 15.25 16.00
C GLU A 166 -23.30 15.63 15.28
N LYS A 167 -24.44 15.25 15.83
CA LYS A 167 -25.75 15.59 15.27
C LYS A 167 -25.92 17.10 15.21
N GLY A 168 -26.08 17.62 13.99
CA GLY A 168 -26.27 19.06 13.74
C GLY A 168 -24.97 19.87 13.63
N LYS A 169 -23.78 19.25 13.69
CA LYS A 169 -22.52 19.93 13.36
C LYS A 169 -22.39 20.14 11.85
N ASP A 170 -21.92 21.31 11.44
CA ASP A 170 -21.63 21.63 10.03
C ASP A 170 -20.48 20.78 9.46
N LYS A 171 -19.48 20.50 10.30
CA LYS A 171 -18.33 19.66 9.97
C LYS A 171 -18.31 18.44 10.89
N LYS A 172 -18.39 17.27 10.28
CA LYS A 172 -18.25 15.97 10.97
C LYS A 172 -16.80 15.52 10.97
N SER A 173 -16.42 14.75 11.98
CA SER A 173 -15.14 14.06 12.02
C SER A 173 -15.13 12.94 10.98
N LEU A 174 -13.94 12.61 10.48
CA LEU A 174 -13.75 11.41 9.65
C LEU A 174 -13.78 10.16 10.53
N ILE A 175 -14.57 9.15 10.17
CA ILE A 175 -14.52 7.83 10.79
C ILE A 175 -13.93 6.83 9.80
N VAL A 176 -12.83 6.18 10.17
CA VAL A 176 -12.24 5.08 9.40
C VAL A 176 -12.36 3.78 10.19
N ASP A 177 -13.20 2.86 9.71
CA ASP A 177 -13.34 1.53 10.30
C ASP A 177 -12.43 0.53 9.60
N LEU A 178 -11.58 -0.15 10.37
CA LEU A 178 -10.68 -1.19 9.87
C LEU A 178 -11.30 -2.60 9.95
N SER A 179 -12.46 -2.73 10.60
CA SER A 179 -13.16 -3.99 10.77
C SER A 179 -13.91 -4.40 9.49
N ALA A 180 -14.78 -5.41 9.59
CA ALA A 180 -15.69 -5.82 8.53
C ALA A 180 -17.09 -5.22 8.62
N ASP A 181 -17.40 -4.48 9.69
CA ASP A 181 -18.76 -4.13 10.10
C ASP A 181 -19.50 -3.32 9.03
N TYR A 182 -18.81 -2.38 8.38
CA TYR A 182 -19.40 -1.48 7.37
C TYR A 182 -18.94 -1.72 5.93
N ARG A 183 -18.31 -2.86 5.64
CA ARG A 183 -17.78 -3.13 4.28
C ARG A 183 -18.87 -3.24 3.21
N PHE A 184 -20.05 -3.66 3.63
CA PHE A 184 -21.21 -3.92 2.77
C PHE A 184 -22.35 -2.94 3.04
N ASP A 185 -22.06 -1.85 3.77
CA ASP A 185 -22.99 -0.78 4.02
C ASP A 185 -22.80 0.31 2.96
N ASP A 186 -23.81 0.55 2.14
CA ASP A 186 -23.76 1.53 1.04
C ASP A 186 -23.64 2.99 1.54
N SER A 187 -23.93 3.26 2.82
CA SER A 187 -23.71 4.56 3.45
C SER A 187 -22.25 4.82 3.81
N TRP A 188 -21.38 3.83 3.66
CA TRP A 188 -19.94 3.92 3.87
C TRP A 188 -19.17 3.82 2.55
N THR A 189 -18.05 4.55 2.46
CA THR A 189 -17.15 4.40 1.32
C THR A 189 -16.23 3.20 1.55
N TYR A 190 -16.49 2.09 0.87
CA TYR A 190 -15.51 1.01 0.72
C TYR A 190 -14.35 1.49 -0.16
N SER A 191 -13.18 1.69 0.45
CA SER A 191 -12.10 2.42 -0.21
C SER A 191 -10.89 1.57 -0.56
N LEU A 192 -10.59 1.48 -1.86
CA LEU A 192 -9.31 1.09 -2.44
C LEU A 192 -8.86 2.24 -3.36
N PRO A 193 -7.96 3.15 -2.97
CA PRO A 193 -7.67 4.38 -3.73
C PRO A 193 -7.37 4.18 -5.22
N GLU A 194 -6.78 3.05 -5.61
CA GLU A 194 -6.49 2.69 -6.99
C GLU A 194 -7.74 2.30 -7.83
N LEU A 195 -8.85 1.93 -7.18
CA LEU A 195 -10.10 1.46 -7.78
C LEU A 195 -11.32 2.34 -7.47
N THR A 196 -11.46 2.76 -6.21
CA THR A 196 -12.49 3.69 -5.75
C THR A 196 -12.13 5.10 -6.19
N GLY A 197 -13.08 5.84 -6.78
CA GLY A 197 -12.84 7.20 -7.24
C GLY A 197 -12.30 8.09 -6.12
N ARG A 198 -11.11 8.66 -6.30
CA ARG A 198 -10.42 9.47 -5.27
C ARG A 198 -11.23 10.67 -4.80
N SER A 199 -12.05 11.26 -5.67
CA SER A 199 -13.00 12.31 -5.30
C SER A 199 -14.05 11.83 -4.29
N LYS A 200 -14.58 10.61 -4.46
CA LYS A 200 -15.52 10.00 -3.50
C LYS A 200 -14.85 9.82 -2.15
N ILE A 201 -13.61 9.33 -2.12
CA ILE A 201 -12.84 9.15 -0.88
C ILE A 201 -12.60 10.51 -0.21
N ALA A 202 -12.17 11.51 -0.98
CA ALA A 202 -11.88 12.86 -0.47
C ALA A 202 -13.11 13.57 0.13
N GLN A 203 -14.31 13.24 -0.33
CA GLN A 203 -15.58 13.79 0.18
C GLN A 203 -16.21 12.94 1.30
N SER A 204 -15.61 11.80 1.65
CA SER A 204 -16.20 10.86 2.60
C SER A 204 -15.90 11.27 4.04
N THR A 205 -16.93 11.22 4.89
CA THR A 205 -16.78 11.30 6.35
C THR A 205 -16.77 9.92 7.00
N ARG A 206 -17.06 8.86 6.24
CA ARG A 206 -17.11 7.46 6.69
C ARG A 206 -16.44 6.55 5.68
N ILE A 207 -15.39 5.86 6.12
CA ILE A 207 -14.60 4.98 5.26
C ILE A 207 -14.52 3.59 5.91
N SER A 208 -14.96 2.58 5.17
CA SER A 208 -14.66 1.19 5.51
C SER A 208 -13.38 0.81 4.78
N ASN A 209 -12.31 0.61 5.54
CA ASN A 209 -11.00 0.25 5.03
C ASN A 209 -10.83 -1.26 5.06
N PRO A 210 -10.69 -1.93 3.90
CA PRO A 210 -10.62 -3.39 3.87
C PRO A 210 -9.33 -3.90 4.49
N VAL A 211 -9.47 -4.67 5.58
CA VAL A 211 -8.38 -5.38 6.25
C VAL A 211 -8.68 -6.87 6.32
N THR A 212 -7.65 -7.72 6.22
CA THR A 212 -7.81 -9.17 6.39
C THR A 212 -6.93 -9.70 7.52
N SER A 213 -7.44 -10.65 8.30
CA SER A 213 -6.82 -11.14 9.54
C SER A 213 -5.78 -12.24 9.30
N TRP A 214 -4.70 -11.93 8.57
CA TRP A 214 -3.64 -12.89 8.24
C TRP A 214 -2.28 -12.54 8.85
N PHE A 215 -1.39 -13.53 9.04
CA PHE A 215 -0.06 -13.36 9.61
C PHE A 215 0.95 -12.93 8.53
N ARG A 216 1.10 -11.61 8.33
CA ARG A 216 2.10 -10.94 7.46
C ARG A 216 2.36 -11.57 6.09
N GLY A 217 1.77 -10.96 5.07
CA GLY A 217 1.99 -11.26 3.66
C GLY A 217 0.86 -12.10 3.08
N ILE A 218 0.35 -11.66 1.92
CA ILE A 218 -0.66 -12.39 1.17
C ILE A 218 -0.13 -12.61 -0.23
N HIS A 219 -0.22 -13.84 -0.73
CA HIS A 219 0.00 -14.16 -2.15
C HIS A 219 -1.32 -14.64 -2.74
N LEU A 220 -1.73 -14.02 -3.84
CA LEU A 220 -2.90 -14.41 -4.60
C LEU A 220 -2.44 -14.95 -5.95
N THR A 221 -2.87 -16.17 -6.28
CA THR A 221 -2.76 -16.73 -7.63
C THR A 221 -4.15 -16.76 -8.25
N ILE A 222 -4.35 -15.93 -9.26
CA ILE A 222 -5.67 -15.64 -9.83
C ILE A 222 -5.73 -16.23 -11.23
N ASN A 223 -6.72 -17.09 -11.47
CA ASN A 223 -6.96 -17.71 -12.76
C ASN A 223 -8.15 -17.03 -13.42
N ILE A 224 -7.94 -16.45 -14.62
CA ILE A 224 -8.94 -15.60 -15.28
C ILE A 224 -9.18 -16.11 -16.70
N PRO A 225 -10.43 -16.46 -17.07
CA PRO A 225 -10.79 -16.69 -18.47
C PRO A 225 -10.81 -15.36 -19.24
N LEU A 226 -10.28 -15.36 -20.46
CA LEU A 226 -10.18 -14.19 -21.32
C LEU A 226 -11.29 -14.21 -22.38
N ASN A 227 -11.98 -13.08 -22.54
CA ASN A 227 -13.04 -12.91 -23.55
C ASN A 227 -12.51 -12.89 -25.00
N LYS A 228 -11.23 -12.55 -25.18
CA LYS A 228 -10.52 -12.58 -26.47
C LYS A 228 -9.17 -13.26 -26.28
N SER A 229 -8.63 -13.82 -27.36
CA SER A 229 -7.29 -14.43 -27.30
C SER A 229 -6.24 -13.33 -27.13
N MET A 230 -5.31 -13.50 -26.19
CA MET A 230 -4.23 -12.53 -25.90
C MET A 230 -2.94 -13.28 -25.58
N ASN A 231 -1.80 -12.60 -25.62
CA ASN A 231 -0.54 -13.14 -25.11
C ASN A 231 -0.13 -12.48 -23.78
N SER A 232 0.86 -13.05 -23.08
CA SER A 232 1.35 -12.52 -21.78
C SER A 232 1.84 -11.07 -21.83
N ARG A 233 2.43 -10.63 -22.95
CA ARG A 233 2.88 -9.23 -23.11
C ARG A 233 1.68 -8.30 -23.16
N ASP A 234 0.62 -8.66 -23.88
CA ASP A 234 -0.59 -7.84 -23.97
C ASP A 234 -1.24 -7.67 -22.59
N ILE A 235 -1.31 -8.75 -21.80
CA ILE A 235 -1.86 -8.68 -20.44
C ILE A 235 -0.99 -7.79 -19.54
N ARG A 236 0.33 -7.95 -19.58
CA ARG A 236 1.25 -7.12 -18.81
C ARG A 236 1.09 -5.64 -19.16
N ASN A 237 0.98 -5.31 -20.45
CA ASN A 237 0.79 -3.94 -20.92
C ASN A 237 -0.52 -3.35 -20.37
N ILE A 238 -1.63 -4.11 -20.35
CA ILE A 238 -2.90 -3.66 -19.75
C ILE A 238 -2.71 -3.27 -18.28
N TYR A 239 -1.97 -4.07 -17.50
CA TYR A 239 -1.71 -3.77 -16.10
C TYR A 239 -0.81 -2.53 -15.93
N GLN A 240 0.24 -2.40 -16.77
CA GLN A 240 1.13 -1.24 -16.76
C GLN A 240 0.36 0.05 -17.09
N ASP A 241 -0.51 0.00 -18.10
CA ASP A 241 -1.36 1.11 -18.52
C ASP A 241 -2.40 1.47 -17.46
N ARG A 242 -3.03 0.46 -16.83
CA ARG A 242 -4.06 0.65 -15.80
C ARG A 242 -3.52 1.27 -14.52
N TYR A 243 -2.31 0.90 -14.12
CA TYR A 243 -1.67 1.38 -12.89
C TYR A 243 -0.57 2.41 -13.16
N ALA A 244 -0.54 3.00 -14.35
CA ALA A 244 0.39 4.07 -14.68
C ALA A 244 0.27 5.22 -13.66
N GLY A 245 1.42 5.62 -13.12
CA GLY A 245 1.53 6.68 -12.11
C GLY A 245 1.25 6.27 -10.67
N GLU A 246 0.73 5.07 -10.41
CA GLU A 246 0.46 4.59 -9.04
C GLU A 246 1.76 4.28 -8.30
N LYS A 247 2.07 5.06 -7.25
CA LYS A 247 3.33 4.91 -6.49
C LYS A 247 3.37 3.70 -5.56
N LEU A 248 2.21 3.08 -5.32
CA LEU A 248 2.06 1.93 -4.43
C LEU A 248 1.68 0.65 -5.16
N ILE A 249 1.77 0.62 -6.50
CA ILE A 249 1.55 -0.58 -7.32
C ILE A 249 2.75 -0.80 -8.24
N LYS A 250 3.35 -1.99 -8.16
CA LYS A 250 4.49 -2.39 -8.97
C LYS A 250 4.12 -3.55 -9.89
N VAL A 251 4.24 -3.34 -11.19
CA VAL A 251 3.99 -4.39 -12.20
C VAL A 251 5.31 -5.04 -12.61
N LEU A 252 5.47 -6.32 -12.29
CA LEU A 252 6.65 -7.13 -12.57
C LEU A 252 6.44 -7.99 -13.82
N GLY A 253 7.54 -8.54 -14.35
CA GLY A 253 7.47 -9.62 -15.36
C GLY A 253 7.21 -10.97 -14.70
N GLU A 254 8.09 -11.33 -13.77
CA GLU A 254 8.03 -12.59 -13.02
C GLU A 254 6.97 -12.56 -11.90
N ALA A 255 6.62 -13.74 -11.38
CA ALA A 255 5.71 -13.86 -10.25
C ALA A 255 6.35 -13.29 -8.97
N PRO A 256 5.63 -12.43 -8.21
CA PRO A 256 6.15 -11.84 -6.98
C PRO A 256 6.18 -12.85 -5.81
N TYR A 257 7.07 -12.62 -4.86
CA TYR A 257 7.25 -13.47 -3.68
C TYR A 257 6.78 -12.76 -2.41
N VAL A 258 6.12 -13.48 -1.49
CA VAL A 258 5.69 -12.88 -0.21
C VAL A 258 6.86 -12.29 0.57
N LYS A 259 8.04 -12.91 0.49
CA LYS A 259 9.24 -12.42 1.17
C LYS A 259 9.71 -11.05 0.64
N SER A 260 9.51 -10.73 -0.64
CA SER A 260 9.95 -9.44 -1.20
C SER A 260 9.09 -8.27 -0.74
N ILE A 261 7.82 -8.53 -0.38
CA ILE A 261 6.87 -7.49 0.00
C ILE A 261 6.78 -7.26 1.52
N GLN A 262 7.42 -8.10 2.34
CA GLN A 262 7.39 -7.96 3.80
C GLN A 262 7.89 -6.58 4.25
N GLY A 263 7.09 -5.90 5.08
CA GLY A 263 7.38 -4.55 5.59
C GLY A 263 7.29 -3.45 4.53
N LYS A 264 6.78 -3.75 3.32
CA LYS A 264 6.61 -2.76 2.24
C LYS A 264 5.20 -2.20 2.24
N HIS A 265 5.05 -0.99 1.68
CA HIS A 265 3.80 -0.22 1.64
C HIS A 265 3.10 -0.30 0.27
N PHE A 266 3.61 -1.13 -0.64
CA PHE A 266 3.11 -1.27 -2.01
C PHE A 266 2.68 -2.70 -2.31
N VAL A 267 2.02 -2.88 -3.46
CA VAL A 267 1.64 -4.16 -4.05
C VAL A 267 2.66 -4.53 -5.13
N GLU A 268 3.05 -5.80 -5.19
CA GLU A 268 3.71 -6.36 -6.38
C GLU A 268 2.71 -7.26 -7.12
N THR A 269 2.55 -7.06 -8.42
CA THR A 269 1.73 -7.91 -9.31
C THR A 269 2.55 -8.33 -10.51
N GLY A 270 2.44 -9.58 -10.95
CA GLY A 270 3.31 -10.14 -11.99
C GLY A 270 3.00 -11.59 -12.31
N GLY A 271 3.93 -12.27 -12.98
CA GLY A 271 3.77 -13.68 -13.35
C GLY A 271 2.68 -13.93 -14.39
N PHE A 272 2.42 -12.94 -15.25
CA PHE A 272 1.38 -12.97 -16.27
C PHE A 272 1.62 -14.13 -17.25
N THR A 273 0.96 -15.25 -17.02
CA THR A 273 1.16 -16.48 -17.79
C THR A 273 -0.13 -16.82 -18.52
N VAL A 274 -0.10 -16.72 -19.85
CA VAL A 274 -1.24 -17.09 -20.70
C VAL A 274 -1.04 -18.51 -21.22
N ASP A 275 -2.10 -19.29 -21.22
CA ASP A 275 -2.09 -20.65 -21.77
C ASP A 275 -1.92 -20.68 -23.30
N GLN A 276 -1.67 -21.86 -23.86
CA GLN A 276 -1.43 -22.02 -25.30
C GLN A 276 -2.62 -21.59 -26.17
N THR A 277 -3.84 -21.63 -25.64
CA THR A 277 -5.04 -21.21 -26.38
C THR A 277 -5.19 -19.68 -26.41
N GLY A 278 -4.46 -18.97 -25.56
CA GLY A 278 -4.62 -17.53 -25.37
C GLY A 278 -5.91 -17.15 -24.62
N LYS A 279 -6.66 -18.12 -24.07
CA LYS A 279 -8.00 -17.92 -23.50
C LYS A 279 -8.02 -17.94 -21.97
N ARG A 280 -6.89 -18.20 -21.31
CA ARG A 280 -6.79 -18.14 -19.86
C ARG A 280 -5.47 -17.54 -19.45
N VAL A 281 -5.52 -16.64 -18.46
CA VAL A 281 -4.32 -16.08 -17.84
C VAL A 281 -4.26 -16.43 -16.36
N VAL A 282 -3.04 -16.65 -15.87
CA VAL A 282 -2.70 -16.67 -14.46
C VAL A 282 -1.97 -15.38 -14.12
N VAL A 283 -2.41 -14.72 -13.05
CA VAL A 283 -1.78 -13.51 -12.50
C VAL A 283 -1.48 -13.74 -11.03
N CYS A 284 -0.31 -13.32 -10.58
CA CYS A 284 0.08 -13.37 -9.19
C CYS A 284 0.17 -11.97 -8.60
N ALA A 285 -0.29 -11.78 -7.37
CA ALA A 285 -0.14 -10.53 -6.63
C ALA A 285 0.27 -10.80 -5.19
N THR A 286 1.12 -9.93 -4.64
CA THR A 286 1.52 -9.97 -3.23
C THR A 286 1.42 -8.62 -2.56
N ILE A 287 0.98 -8.63 -1.31
CA ILE A 287 0.93 -7.46 -0.43
C ILE A 287 1.43 -7.81 0.97
N ASP A 288 1.96 -6.84 1.70
CA ASP A 288 2.03 -6.91 3.16
C ASP A 288 0.66 -6.55 3.72
N ASN A 289 0.03 -7.46 4.46
CA ASN A 289 -1.33 -7.26 4.95
C ASN A 289 -1.42 -6.30 6.13
N LEU A 290 -0.34 -6.04 6.87
CA LEU A 290 -0.37 -5.01 7.92
C LEU A 290 -0.15 -3.61 7.34
N ASN A 291 0.60 -3.51 6.25
CA ASN A 291 0.86 -2.25 5.56
C ASN A 291 -0.19 -1.98 4.48
N LYS A 292 0.09 -2.31 3.21
CA LYS A 292 -0.82 -2.00 2.09
C LYS A 292 -2.17 -2.69 2.22
N GLY A 293 -2.25 -3.82 2.92
CA GLY A 293 -3.52 -4.47 3.25
C GLY A 293 -4.22 -3.92 4.49
N ALA A 294 -3.67 -2.91 5.18
CA ALA A 294 -4.31 -2.28 6.33
C ALA A 294 -3.86 -0.83 6.58
N SER A 295 -2.79 -0.62 7.36
CA SER A 295 -2.40 0.68 7.91
C SER A 295 -2.03 1.72 6.84
N THR A 296 -1.36 1.29 5.77
CA THR A 296 -0.96 2.19 4.67
C THR A 296 -2.17 2.65 3.88
N GLN A 297 -3.11 1.73 3.63
CA GLN A 297 -4.33 2.04 2.92
C GLN A 297 -5.24 2.96 3.76
N CYS A 298 -5.31 2.71 5.07
CA CYS A 298 -5.96 3.60 6.02
C CYS A 298 -5.36 5.02 5.98
N LEU A 299 -4.04 5.16 6.05
CA LEU A 299 -3.39 6.47 5.95
C LEU A 299 -3.62 7.13 4.58
N GLN A 300 -3.55 6.38 3.48
CA GLN A 300 -3.84 6.92 2.13
C GLN A 300 -5.27 7.44 2.03
N ASN A 301 -6.23 6.73 2.63
CA ASN A 301 -7.63 7.14 2.72
C ASN A 301 -7.81 8.40 3.58
N MET A 302 -7.15 8.46 4.74
CA MET A 302 -7.15 9.63 5.62
C MET A 302 -6.53 10.84 4.92
N ASN A 303 -5.41 10.68 4.20
CA ASN A 303 -4.81 11.76 3.42
C ASN A 303 -5.80 12.33 2.40
N LEU A 304 -6.50 11.46 1.68
CA LEU A 304 -7.51 11.87 0.71
C LEU A 304 -8.65 12.65 1.38
N ALA A 305 -9.26 12.07 2.42
CA ALA A 305 -10.43 12.62 3.11
C ALA A 305 -10.14 13.88 3.95
N LEU A 306 -8.92 14.02 4.49
CA LEU A 306 -8.52 15.17 5.31
C LEU A 306 -7.83 16.28 4.51
N GLY A 307 -7.67 16.11 3.20
CA GLY A 307 -7.14 17.13 2.30
C GLY A 307 -5.60 17.23 2.28
N TYR A 308 -4.89 16.14 2.55
CA TYR A 308 -3.43 16.08 2.43
C TYR A 308 -2.99 15.45 1.11
N ALA A 309 -1.71 15.59 0.75
CA ALA A 309 -1.18 14.88 -0.41
C ALA A 309 -1.34 13.36 -0.21
N GLU A 310 -1.82 12.66 -1.23
CA GLU A 310 -2.24 11.25 -1.12
C GLU A 310 -1.21 10.32 -0.46
N TYR A 311 0.08 10.55 -0.73
CA TYR A 311 1.18 9.73 -0.24
C TYR A 311 1.96 10.35 0.92
N GLU A 312 1.46 11.44 1.50
CA GLU A 312 2.12 12.10 2.63
C GLU A 312 2.29 11.12 3.80
N GLY A 313 3.46 11.15 4.44
CA GLY A 313 3.84 10.21 5.50
C GLY A 313 3.89 8.72 5.12
N ILE A 314 3.70 8.35 3.85
CA ILE A 314 3.77 6.96 3.37
C ILE A 314 5.09 6.72 2.63
N PRO A 315 5.90 5.71 3.00
CA PRO A 315 7.05 5.30 2.21
C PRO A 315 6.62 4.78 0.82
N VAL A 316 7.01 5.48 -0.24
CA VAL A 316 6.78 5.08 -1.63
C VAL A 316 7.98 4.31 -2.20
N MET A 317 7.79 3.64 -3.34
CA MET A 317 8.85 2.92 -4.07
C MET A 317 9.93 3.83 -4.68
#